data_AF-A0A5K1ENJ4-F1
#
_entry.id   AF-A0A5K1ENJ4-F1
#
_cell.length_a   1.000
_cell.length_b   1.000
_cell.length_c   1.000
_cell.angle_alpha   90.00
_cell.angle_beta   90.00
_cell.angle_gamma   90.00
#
_symmetry.space_group_name_H-M   'P 1'
#
loop_
_entity.id
_entity.type
_entity.pdbx_description
1 polymer ?
#
loop_
_entity_poly.entity_id
_entity_poly.type
_entity_poly.pdbx_seq_one_letter_code
_entity_poly.pdbx_strand_id
1 'polypeptide(L)'
;MDQPTPSLLSSSFLSQLISQKLNHSNYLTWKRQIVPFIKSHRLYGHIDGITPAPPKYIDREVKKTVVGDKGEISFEYETLTENNPEYEVWLAHDQSLVAYITSTLSEEVLG
;
A
#
# COMPACT_ATOMS: atom_id res chain seq x y z
N MET A 1 16.81 3.84 -11.67
CA MET A 1 15.41 4.29 -11.80
C MET A 1 14.98 4.69 -10.41
N ASP A 2 14.98 6.00 -10.15
CA ASP A 2 14.54 6.53 -8.86
C ASP A 2 13.05 6.24 -8.70
N GLN A 3 12.71 5.39 -7.72
CA GLN A 3 11.33 5.20 -7.31
C GLN A 3 10.81 6.56 -6.82
N PRO A 4 9.70 7.09 -7.38
CA PRO A 4 9.11 8.30 -6.84
C PRO A 4 8.68 7.98 -5.41
N THR A 5 9.29 8.67 -4.44
CA THR A 5 8.84 8.65 -3.05
C THR A 5 7.34 8.92 -3.04
N PRO A 6 6.51 8.09 -2.40
CA PRO A 6 5.10 8.37 -2.32
C PRO A 6 4.94 9.67 -1.54
N SER A 7 4.58 10.74 -2.25
CA SER A 7 4.25 12.01 -1.66
C SER A 7 3.06 11.79 -0.73
N LEU A 8 3.35 11.65 0.57
CA LEU A 8 2.34 11.43 1.59
C LEU A 8 1.32 12.56 1.48
N LEU A 9 0.08 12.18 1.24
CA LEU A 9 -1.04 13.10 1.20
C LEU A 9 -1.17 13.74 2.58
N SER A 10 -0.76 15.00 2.72
CA SER A 10 -0.91 15.73 3.98
C SER A 10 -2.40 15.82 4.33
N SER A 11 -2.78 15.41 5.54
CA SER A 11 -4.18 15.41 5.99
C SER A 11 -4.83 16.80 5.92
N SER A 12 -4.03 17.87 6.02
CA SER A 12 -4.50 19.26 5.88
C SER A 12 -4.90 19.63 4.44
N PHE A 13 -4.28 19.04 3.42
CA PHE A 13 -4.70 19.24 2.03
C PHE A 13 -5.99 18.48 1.73
N LEU A 14 -6.13 17.31 2.35
CA LEU A 14 -7.25 16.40 2.15
C LEU A 14 -8.57 16.92 2.73
N SER A 15 -8.53 17.59 3.88
CA SER A 15 -9.70 18.21 4.50
C SER A 15 -10.21 19.43 3.72
N GLN A 16 -9.36 20.09 2.93
CA GLN A 16 -9.73 21.25 2.11
C GLN A 16 -10.40 20.84 0.78
N LEU A 17 -10.14 19.62 0.29
CA LEU A 17 -10.68 19.13 -0.98
C LEU A 17 -12.15 18.67 -0.89
N ILE A 18 -12.60 18.31 0.31
CA ILE A 18 -13.95 17.81 0.55
C ILE A 18 -14.77 18.90 1.24
N SER A 19 -15.61 19.57 0.46
CA SER A 19 -16.47 20.65 0.98
C SER A 19 -17.52 20.14 1.98
N GLN A 20 -17.89 18.85 1.92
CA GLN A 20 -18.85 18.23 2.82
C GLN A 20 -18.35 16.87 3.26
N LYS A 21 -18.05 16.72 4.56
CA LYS A 21 -17.73 15.42 5.14
C LYS A 21 -18.89 14.43 4.93
N LEU A 22 -18.58 13.15 4.72
CA LEU A 22 -19.57 12.09 4.55
C LEU A 22 -20.49 12.05 5.76
N ASN A 23 -21.79 12.01 5.51
CA ASN A 23 -22.88 11.95 6.48
C ASN A 23 -23.99 11.01 5.94
N HIS A 24 -25.01 10.70 6.73
CA HIS A 24 -26.07 9.74 6.39
C HIS A 24 -26.92 10.12 5.17
N SER A 25 -26.85 11.37 4.71
CA SER A 25 -27.70 11.91 3.65
C SER A 25 -26.94 12.29 2.37
N ASN A 26 -25.61 12.31 2.38
CA ASN A 26 -24.82 12.96 1.32
C ASN A 26 -23.85 12.04 0.54
N TYR A 27 -23.95 10.71 0.72
CA TYR A 27 -23.01 9.75 0.11
C TYR A 27 -22.72 9.99 -1.38
N LEU A 28 -23.75 10.25 -2.21
CA LEU A 28 -23.57 10.49 -3.64
C LEU A 28 -22.77 11.77 -3.94
N THR A 29 -22.93 12.81 -3.12
CA THR A 29 -22.17 14.06 -3.25
C THR A 29 -20.75 13.86 -2.77
N TRP A 30 -20.56 13.24 -1.60
CA TRP A 30 -19.24 12.89 -1.08
C TRP A 30 -18.43 12.02 -2.06
N LYS A 31 -19.07 10.97 -2.61
CA LYS A 31 -18.45 10.07 -3.59
C LYS A 31 -17.98 10.82 -4.84
N ARG A 32 -18.78 11.76 -5.34
CA ARG A 32 -18.42 12.59 -6.51
C ARG A 32 -17.19 13.46 -6.26
N GLN A 33 -16.95 13.89 -5.02
CA GLN A 33 -15.79 14.70 -4.65
C GLN A 33 -14.53 13.84 -4.45
N ILE A 34 -14.65 12.71 -3.75
CA ILE A 34 -13.49 11.91 -3.35
C ILE A 34 -12.93 11.03 -4.49
N VAL A 35 -13.80 10.47 -5.35
CA VAL A 35 -13.38 9.48 -6.36
C VAL A 35 -12.42 10.05 -7.42
N PRO A 36 -12.64 11.23 -8.03
CA PRO A 36 -11.71 11.81 -8.99
C PRO A 36 -10.31 12.01 -8.40
N PHE A 37 -10.25 12.39 -7.13
CA PHE A 37 -8.99 12.57 -6.41
C PHE A 37 -8.25 11.24 -6.17
N ILE A 38 -8.96 10.22 -5.71
CA ILE A 38 -8.38 8.87 -5.53
C ILE A 38 -7.84 8.34 -6.87
N LYS A 39 -8.57 8.58 -7.97
CA LYS A 39 -8.16 8.19 -9.32
C LYS A 39 -6.94 8.98 -9.81
N SER A 40 -6.84 10.28 -9.54
CA SER A 40 -5.67 11.08 -9.95
C SER A 40 -4.38 10.61 -9.25
N HIS A 41 -4.48 10.01 -8.07
CA HIS A 41 -3.37 9.42 -7.32
C HIS A 41 -3.15 7.92 -7.61
N ARG A 42 -3.90 7.34 -8.56
CA ARG A 42 -3.83 5.91 -8.93
C ARG A 42 -4.10 4.95 -7.76
N LEU A 43 -4.81 5.40 -6.73
CA LEU A 43 -5.14 4.61 -5.55
C LEU A 43 -6.45 3.83 -5.69
N TYR A 44 -7.23 4.07 -6.75
CA TYR A 44 -8.54 3.44 -6.93
C TYR A 44 -8.45 1.90 -7.04
N GLY A 45 -7.32 1.39 -7.52
CA GLY A 45 -7.01 -0.04 -7.58
C GLY A 45 -7.05 -0.75 -6.23
N HIS A 46 -6.81 -0.03 -5.13
CA HIS A 46 -6.94 -0.58 -3.77
C HIS A 46 -8.41 -0.74 -3.34
N ILE A 47 -9.34 0.00 -3.97
CA ILE A 47 -10.78 -0.02 -3.63
C ILE A 47 -11.51 -1.09 -4.43
N ASP A 48 -11.24 -1.18 -5.73
CA ASP A 48 -11.90 -2.13 -6.63
C ASP A 48 -11.17 -3.48 -6.74
N GLY A 49 -10.02 -3.61 -6.08
CA GLY A 49 -9.23 -4.84 -6.03
C GLY A 49 -8.35 -5.09 -7.26
N ILE A 50 -8.25 -4.13 -8.19
CA ILE A 50 -7.33 -4.23 -9.34
C ILE A 50 -5.85 -4.26 -8.87
N THR A 51 -5.54 -3.66 -7.72
CA THR A 51 -4.22 -3.68 -7.10
C THR A 51 -4.23 -4.55 -5.83
N PRO A 52 -4.19 -5.89 -5.96
CA PRO A 52 -4.20 -6.79 -4.81
C PRO A 52 -2.89 -6.66 -4.00
N ALA A 53 -2.97 -7.01 -2.72
CA ALA A 53 -1.80 -7.07 -1.84
C ALA A 53 -0.81 -8.14 -2.36
N PRO A 54 0.49 -7.80 -2.52
CA PRO A 54 1.53 -8.78 -2.78
C PRO A 54 1.66 -9.79 -1.62
N PRO A 55 2.32 -10.94 -1.82
CA PRO A 55 2.68 -11.82 -0.72
C PRO A 55 3.53 -11.07 0.32
N LYS A 56 3.23 -11.25 1.60
CA LYS A 56 3.99 -10.62 2.68
C LYS A 56 5.43 -11.13 2.79
N TYR A 57 5.63 -12.39 2.44
CA TYR A 57 6.92 -13.07 2.46
C TYR A 57 7.23 -13.64 1.09
N ILE A 58 8.51 -13.60 0.71
CA ILE A 58 9.03 -14.18 -0.52
C ILE A 58 10.21 -15.09 -0.20
N ASP A 59 10.38 -16.13 -1.01
CA ASP A 59 11.49 -17.05 -0.88
C ASP A 59 12.62 -16.66 -1.84
N ARG A 60 13.84 -16.55 -1.31
CA ARG A 60 15.05 -16.29 -2.06
C ARG A 60 15.96 -17.51 -2.02
N GLU A 61 16.35 -18.01 -3.19
CA GLU A 61 17.39 -19.02 -3.29
C GLU A 61 18.78 -18.38 -3.15
N VAL A 62 19.54 -18.85 -2.17
CA VAL A 62 20.90 -18.42 -1.92
C VAL A 62 21.84 -19.57 -2.23
N LYS A 63 22.83 -19.28 -3.09
CA LYS A 63 23.89 -20.23 -3.40
C LYS A 63 24.88 -20.28 -2.24
N LYS A 64 24.94 -21.42 -1.58
CA LYS A 64 25.88 -21.70 -0.50
C LYS A 64 27.04 -22.50 -1.05
N THR A 65 28.26 -22.00 -0.83
CA THR A 65 29.47 -22.74 -1.13
C THR A 65 29.78 -23.63 0.06
N VAL A 66 29.79 -24.94 -0.15
CA VAL A 66 30.18 -25.91 0.86
C VAL A 66 31.55 -26.45 0.48
N VAL A 67 32.50 -26.35 1.41
CA VAL A 67 33.84 -26.91 1.24
C VAL A 67 33.87 -28.22 2.00
N GLY A 68 33.93 -29.34 1.28
CA GLY A 68 34.07 -30.65 1.87
C GLY A 68 35.44 -30.87 2.48
N ASP A 69 35.57 -31.90 3.32
CA ASP A 69 36.77 -32.19 4.13
C ASP A 69 38.07 -32.34 3.31
N LYS A 70 37.97 -32.61 2.01
CA LYS A 70 39.10 -32.76 1.08
C LYS A 70 39.39 -31.51 0.25
N GLY A 71 38.77 -30.38 0.58
CA GLY A 71 38.83 -29.15 -0.22
C GLY A 71 37.98 -29.18 -1.50
N GLU A 72 37.10 -30.18 -1.64
CA GLU A 72 36.11 -30.22 -2.71
C GLU A 72 35.08 -29.11 -2.51
N ILE A 73 34.86 -28.30 -3.54
CA ILE A 73 33.86 -27.23 -3.50
C ILE A 73 32.58 -27.75 -4.13
N SER A 74 31.52 -27.87 -3.34
CA SER A 74 30.16 -28.10 -3.81
C SER A 74 29.31 -26.84 -3.64
N PHE A 75 28.24 -26.77 -4.44
CA PHE A 75 27.26 -25.69 -4.33
C PHE A 75 25.93 -26.28 -3.89
N GLU A 76 25.43 -25.78 -2.78
CA GLU A 76 24.10 -26.08 -2.28
C GLU A 76 23.20 -24.85 -2.46
N TYR A 77 21.90 -25.08 -2.62
CA TYR A 77 20.90 -24.02 -2.68
C TYR A 77 20.11 -24.05 -1.38
N GLU A 78 20.10 -22.93 -0.68
CA GLU A 78 19.34 -22.73 0.54
C GLU A 78 18.20 -21.75 0.23
N THR A 79 16.97 -22.13 0.55
CA THR A 79 15.81 -21.24 0.42
C THR A 79 15.64 -20.44 1.71
N LEU A 80 15.72 -19.12 1.62
CA LEU A 80 15.49 -18.21 2.73
C LEU A 80 14.17 -17.46 2.51
N THR A 81 13.30 -17.51 3.50
CA THR A 81 12.08 -16.69 3.52
C THR A 81 12.41 -15.30 4.05
N GLU A 82 12.14 -14.27 3.25
CA GLU A 82 12.36 -12.86 3.59
C GLU A 82 11.07 -12.02 3.47
N ASN A 83 11.05 -10.84 4.09
CA ASN A 83 9.92 -9.91 3.95
C ASN A 83 9.88 -9.34 2.53
N ASN A 84 8.68 -9.21 1.97
CA ASN A 84 8.50 -8.60 0.66
C ASN A 84 8.45 -7.07 0.76
N PRO A 85 9.44 -6.33 0.21
CA PRO A 85 9.40 -4.87 0.20
C PRO A 85 8.20 -4.31 -0.58
N GLU A 86 7.69 -5.03 -1.59
CA GLU A 86 6.51 -4.60 -2.36
C GLU A 86 5.23 -4.62 -1.50
N TYR A 87 5.13 -5.57 -0.56
CA TYR A 87 4.02 -5.61 0.39
C TYR A 87 4.03 -4.38 1.31
N GLU A 88 5.20 -3.98 1.81
CA GLU A 88 5.32 -2.79 2.67
C GLU A 88 4.95 -1.50 1.93
N VAL A 89 5.36 -1.37 0.66
CA VAL A 89 4.94 -0.24 -0.19
C VAL A 89 3.44 -0.26 -0.45
N TRP A 90 2.86 -1.42 -0.77
CA TRP A 90 1.43 -1.58 -0.96
C TRP A 90 0.65 -1.19 0.30
N LEU A 91 1.12 -1.65 1.47
CA LEU A 91 0.51 -1.37 2.77
C LEU A 91 0.55 0.12 3.10
N ALA A 92 1.68 0.80 2.84
CA ALA A 92 1.79 2.24 3.06
C ALA A 92 0.78 3.04 2.22
N HIS A 93 0.55 2.66 0.96
CA HIS A 93 -0.48 3.26 0.11
C HIS A 93 -1.89 2.97 0.59
N ASP A 94 -2.17 1.72 0.97
CA ASP A 94 -3.45 1.30 1.52
C ASP A 94 -3.80 2.11 2.78
N GLN A 95 -2.87 2.20 3.73
CA GLN A 95 -3.08 2.96 4.97
C GLN A 95 -3.21 4.47 4.73
N SER A 96 -2.51 5.02 3.73
CA SER A 96 -2.69 6.41 3.32
C SER A 96 -4.10 6.66 2.77
N LEU A 97 -4.64 5.72 2.00
CA LEU A 97 -6.01 5.79 1.50
C LEU A 97 -7.04 5.68 2.63
N VAL A 98 -6.82 4.78 3.60
CA VAL A 98 -7.67 4.66 4.80
C VAL A 98 -7.66 5.97 5.60
N ALA A 99 -6.48 6.53 5.89
CA ALA A 99 -6.35 7.80 6.59
C ALA A 99 -7.07 8.93 5.83
N TYR A 100 -6.95 8.94 4.50
CA TYR A 100 -7.66 9.90 3.66
C TYR A 100 -9.17 9.76 3.80
N ILE A 101 -9.74 8.59 3.50
CA ILE A 101 -11.20 8.35 3.58
C ILE A 101 -11.70 8.74 4.98
N THR A 102 -11.00 8.32 6.03
CA THR A 102 -11.35 8.61 7.43
C THR A 102 -11.39 10.11 7.73
N SER A 103 -10.45 10.90 7.21
CA SER A 103 -10.42 12.36 7.40
C SER A 103 -11.63 13.09 6.82
N THR A 104 -12.34 12.44 5.89
CA THR A 104 -13.51 12.98 5.19
C THR A 104 -14.83 12.54 5.81
N LEU A 105 -14.82 11.77 6.90
CA LEU A 105 -16.02 11.33 7.61
C LEU A 105 -16.45 12.39 8.63
N SER A 106 -17.76 12.64 8.77
CA SER A 106 -18.26 13.46 9.88
C SER A 106 -18.35 12.65 11.17
N GLU A 107 -18.41 13.33 12.31
CA GLU A 107 -18.50 12.69 13.63
C GLU A 107 -19.69 11.73 13.72
N GLU A 108 -20.84 12.07 13.14
CA GLU A 108 -22.04 11.20 13.16
C GLU A 108 -21.80 9.80 12.56
N VAL A 109 -20.85 9.66 11.63
CA VAL A 109 -20.55 8.38 10.96
C VAL A 109 -19.38 7.65 11.62
N LEU A 110 -18.63 8.33 12.49
CA LEU A 110 -17.49 7.78 13.23
C LEU A 110 -17.90 7.13 14.55
N GLY A 111 -19.04 7.53 15.12
CA GLY A 111 -19.59 6.96 16.36
C GLY A 111 -20.07 8.02 17.34
#